data_AF-A0A9E5ZPB6-F1
#
_entry.id   AF-A0A9E5ZPB6-F1
#
_cell.length_a   1.000
_cell.length_b   1.000
_cell.length_c   1.000
_cell.angle_alpha   90.00
_cell.angle_beta   90.00
_cell.angle_gamma   90.00
#
_symmetry.space_group_name_H-M   'P 1'
#
loop_
_entity.id
_entity.type
_entity.pdbx_description
1 polymer ?
#
loop_
_entity_poly.entity_id
_entity_poly.type
_entity_poly.pdbx_seq_one_letter_code
_entity_poly.pdbx_strand_id
1 'polypeptide(L)'
;MKQTILKGALLASIFGVIFSCSDDGSTAVVSVTVTKEAVITNYAKMVAQNYTDNYNKAVILQTKVNEFIATPTAAGLTAAKQAWLDAREPYGQSEVIRETNSPIDVAQSASNPWGIENEGQLNAWPCDEGYIDYVLTGTEAYAGNHSGGIIAGTDAITQALITGANTDGNSIGSPEKNISTGWHAIEFLLWGQDNTIPSANIPGQRPLTDYTTDANTARRKTYLQTATDLLVADLLALKNTWVVGGAYRVVFEALNEDIAIKQFVHGAFFMAGDELSSERMIAPVNSTGGINGLGQEDEHSCFSDNTHRDVYANARGV
;
A
#
# COMPACT_ATOMS: atom_id res chain seq x y z
N MET A 1 1.41 -25.80 67.65
CA MET A 1 1.23 -25.67 66.18
C MET A 1 -0.09 -26.35 65.82
N LYS A 2 -1.27 -25.71 65.96
CA LYS A 2 -1.94 -24.75 65.05
C LYS A 2 -1.84 -25.16 63.57
N GLN A 3 -2.87 -25.29 62.74
CA GLN A 3 -4.32 -25.59 62.78
C GLN A 3 -4.79 -25.58 61.29
N THR A 4 -5.76 -26.44 60.90
CA THR A 4 -6.76 -26.30 59.79
C THR A 4 -6.29 -26.14 58.32
N ILE A 5 -6.66 -26.97 57.33
CA ILE A 5 -7.98 -27.36 56.74
C ILE A 5 -8.68 -26.21 55.97
N LEU A 6 -8.54 -26.28 54.64
CA LEU A 6 -9.59 -26.36 53.58
C LEU A 6 -10.42 -25.13 53.13
N LYS A 7 -10.50 -25.02 51.79
CA LYS A 7 -11.58 -24.52 50.90
C LYS A 7 -11.86 -23.00 50.77
N GLY A 8 -11.84 -22.54 49.51
CA GLY A 8 -12.99 -21.85 48.91
C GLY A 8 -12.83 -20.39 48.46
N ALA A 9 -13.05 -20.19 47.16
CA ALA A 9 -13.79 -19.08 46.52
C ALA A 9 -13.29 -17.61 46.57
N LEU A 10 -13.03 -17.09 45.35
CA LEU A 10 -13.69 -15.95 44.70
C LEU A 10 -13.55 -14.50 45.24
N LEU A 11 -13.14 -13.61 44.31
CA LEU A 11 -13.51 -12.19 44.15
C LEU A 11 -13.10 -11.16 45.23
N ALA A 12 -12.21 -10.22 44.87
CA ALA A 12 -12.47 -8.77 44.95
C ALA A 12 -11.23 -7.93 44.57
N SER A 13 -11.45 -7.01 43.65
CA SER A 13 -10.65 -5.86 43.24
C SER A 13 -10.20 -4.96 44.39
N ILE A 14 -8.95 -4.46 44.35
CA ILE A 14 -8.53 -3.27 45.11
C ILE A 14 -7.62 -2.39 44.24
N PHE A 15 -8.20 -1.26 43.86
CA PHE A 15 -7.54 -0.03 43.44
C PHE A 15 -6.55 0.42 44.53
N GLY A 16 -5.28 0.55 44.18
CA GLY A 16 -4.28 1.20 45.04
C GLY A 16 -4.33 2.70 44.89
N VAL A 17 -5.06 3.38 45.76
CA VAL A 17 -5.02 4.83 45.94
C VAL A 17 -3.80 5.16 46.80
N ILE A 18 -2.82 5.88 46.26
CA ILE A 18 -1.73 6.48 47.05
C ILE A 18 -2.09 7.95 47.27
N PHE A 19 -2.57 8.27 48.48
CA PHE A 19 -2.68 9.64 48.98
C PHE A 19 -1.32 10.05 49.55
N SER A 20 -0.70 11.07 48.94
CA SER A 20 0.36 11.86 49.55
C SER A 20 -0.16 13.30 49.63
N CYS A 21 -0.22 13.84 50.86
CA CYS A 21 -0.73 15.18 51.13
C CYS A 21 0.41 16.22 51.19
N SER A 22 0.01 17.45 50.85
CA SER A 22 0.58 18.75 51.26
C SER A 22 1.69 19.32 50.36
N ASP A 23 1.36 20.29 49.49
CA ASP A 23 1.32 21.72 49.86
C ASP A 23 0.74 22.57 48.69
N ASP A 24 0.24 23.76 49.02
CA ASP A 24 -0.62 24.62 48.19
C ASP A 24 -0.04 25.08 46.85
N GLY A 25 -0.51 24.44 45.78
CA GLY A 25 -0.50 24.99 44.43
C GLY A 25 -1.68 24.42 43.66
N SER A 26 -2.74 25.19 43.49
CA SER A 26 -3.81 24.88 42.53
C SER A 26 -3.22 24.90 41.13
N THR A 27 -2.55 23.83 40.72
CA THR A 27 -2.39 23.54 39.30
C THR A 27 -3.78 23.18 38.84
N ALA A 28 -4.47 24.16 38.25
CA ALA A 28 -5.70 23.92 37.51
C ALA A 28 -5.42 22.74 36.57
N VAL A 29 -6.00 21.57 36.87
CA VAL A 29 -6.07 20.48 35.93
C VAL A 29 -6.95 21.01 34.81
N VAL A 30 -6.33 21.52 33.75
CA VAL A 30 -7.04 21.92 32.54
C VAL A 30 -7.63 20.64 31.98
N SER A 31 -8.89 20.38 32.30
CA SER A 31 -9.67 19.36 31.63
C SER A 31 -9.83 19.82 30.19
N VAL A 32 -8.97 19.34 29.31
CA VAL A 32 -9.13 19.53 27.88
C VAL A 32 -10.26 18.61 27.45
N THR A 33 -11.47 19.15 27.36
CA THR A 33 -12.60 18.44 26.75
C THR A 33 -12.29 18.25 25.27
N VAL A 34 -12.01 17.02 24.86
CA VAL A 34 -11.85 16.68 23.44
C VAL A 34 -13.24 16.63 22.79
N THR A 35 -13.50 17.55 21.86
CA THR A 35 -14.75 17.59 21.09
C THR A 35 -14.65 16.70 19.85
N LYS A 36 -15.80 16.29 19.30
CA LYS A 36 -15.87 15.54 18.03
C LYS A 36 -15.28 16.34 16.87
N GLU A 37 -15.66 17.61 16.75
CA GLU A 37 -15.06 18.57 15.80
C GLU A 37 -13.52 18.62 15.88
N ALA A 38 -12.94 18.63 17.08
CA ALA A 38 -11.49 18.64 17.25
C ALA A 38 -10.84 17.34 16.74
N VAL A 39 -11.48 16.18 16.98
CA VAL A 39 -11.03 14.88 16.45
C VAL A 39 -11.10 14.86 14.91
N ILE A 40 -12.22 15.28 14.34
CA ILE A 40 -12.45 15.35 12.87
C ILE A 40 -11.41 16.25 12.21
N THR A 41 -11.19 17.44 12.76
CA THR A 41 -10.19 18.39 12.26
C THR A 41 -8.77 17.83 12.35
N ASN A 42 -8.46 17.11 13.44
CA ASN A 42 -7.15 16.47 13.59
C ASN A 42 -6.96 15.32 12.61
N TYR A 43 -7.98 14.48 12.41
CA TYR A 43 -7.95 13.40 11.42
C TYR A 43 -7.69 13.95 10.01
N ALA A 44 -8.43 14.98 9.58
CA ALA A 44 -8.22 15.60 8.27
C ALA A 44 -6.79 16.17 8.10
N LYS A 45 -6.18 16.69 9.17
CA LYS A 45 -4.77 17.12 9.16
C LYS A 45 -3.81 15.93 8.99
N MET A 46 -4.05 14.83 9.70
CA MET A 46 -3.22 13.62 9.60
C MET A 46 -3.28 13.03 8.19
N VAL A 47 -4.49 12.91 7.61
CA VAL A 47 -4.66 12.42 6.24
C VAL A 47 -3.94 13.32 5.24
N ALA A 48 -4.09 14.64 5.34
CA ALA A 48 -3.42 15.59 4.47
C ALA A 48 -1.88 15.48 4.55
N GLN A 49 -1.35 15.30 5.76
CA GLN A 49 0.09 15.12 5.98
C GLN A 49 0.57 13.78 5.40
N ASN A 50 -0.14 12.69 5.66
CA ASN A 50 0.20 11.38 5.14
C ASN A 50 0.20 11.36 3.59
N TYR A 51 -0.83 11.89 2.92
CA TYR A 51 -0.83 11.99 1.46
C TYR A 51 0.24 12.94 0.92
N THR A 52 0.63 13.96 1.68
CA THR A 52 1.78 14.81 1.33
C THR A 52 3.09 14.03 1.38
N ASP A 53 3.29 13.22 2.41
CA ASP A 53 4.48 12.37 2.55
C ASP A 53 4.54 11.30 1.45
N ASN A 54 3.40 10.67 1.15
CA ASN A 54 3.24 9.76 0.01
C ASN A 54 3.68 10.39 -1.31
N TYR A 55 3.08 11.53 -1.67
CA TYR A 55 3.42 12.25 -2.90
C TYR A 55 4.91 12.63 -2.94
N ASN A 56 5.45 13.17 -1.85
CA ASN A 56 6.85 13.60 -1.80
C ASN A 56 7.82 12.41 -1.99
N LYS A 57 7.52 11.25 -1.39
CA LYS A 57 8.32 10.04 -1.57
C LYS A 57 8.18 9.45 -2.97
N ALA A 58 6.98 9.49 -3.55
CA ALA A 58 6.78 9.06 -4.94
C ALA A 58 7.54 9.95 -5.94
N VAL A 59 7.65 11.25 -5.69
CA VAL A 59 8.49 12.16 -6.50
C VAL A 59 9.98 11.81 -6.39
N ILE A 60 10.44 11.38 -5.20
CA ILE A 60 11.81 10.88 -5.02
C ILE A 60 12.01 9.58 -5.82
N LEU A 61 11.07 8.64 -5.73
CA LEU A 61 11.06 7.42 -6.54
C LEU A 61 11.14 7.74 -8.04
N GLN A 62 10.27 8.64 -8.54
CA GLN A 62 10.29 9.10 -9.92
C GLN A 62 11.65 9.66 -10.33
N THR A 63 12.27 10.47 -9.46
CA THR A 63 13.62 11.00 -9.72
C THR A 63 14.64 9.88 -9.85
N LYS A 64 14.64 8.89 -8.94
CA LYS A 64 15.57 7.76 -8.98
C LYS A 64 15.34 6.81 -10.15
N VAL A 65 14.09 6.58 -10.53
CA VAL A 65 13.73 5.86 -11.74
C VAL A 65 14.27 6.59 -12.98
N ASN A 66 14.02 7.90 -13.09
CA ASN A 66 14.48 8.70 -14.23
C ASN A 66 16.02 8.73 -14.33
N GLU A 67 16.73 8.88 -13.21
CA GLU A 67 18.20 8.77 -13.16
C GLU A 67 18.68 7.38 -13.62
N PHE A 68 18.05 6.31 -13.12
CA PHE A 68 18.41 4.94 -13.47
C PHE A 68 18.18 4.64 -14.95
N ILE A 69 17.00 4.93 -15.52
CA ILE A 69 16.71 4.59 -16.92
C ILE A 69 17.58 5.40 -17.90
N ALA A 70 17.96 6.63 -17.54
CA ALA A 70 18.82 7.49 -18.34
C ALA A 70 20.25 6.94 -18.39
N THR A 71 20.79 6.47 -17.27
CA THR A 71 22.12 5.84 -17.18
C THR A 71 22.06 4.55 -16.35
N PRO A 72 21.65 3.42 -16.97
CA PRO A 72 21.45 2.19 -16.23
C PRO A 72 22.75 1.65 -15.68
N THR A 73 22.83 1.59 -14.36
CA THR A 73 23.95 1.02 -13.60
C THR A 73 23.38 0.18 -12.46
N ALA A 74 24.18 -0.75 -11.93
CA ALA A 74 23.77 -1.52 -10.76
C ALA A 74 23.43 -0.60 -9.57
N ALA A 75 24.25 0.43 -9.34
CA ALA A 75 23.99 1.42 -8.29
C ALA A 75 22.69 2.21 -8.52
N GLY A 76 22.39 2.58 -9.77
CA GLY A 76 21.14 3.26 -10.13
C GLY A 76 19.91 2.36 -9.91
N LEU A 77 19.99 1.08 -10.28
CA LEU A 77 18.91 0.11 -10.04
C LEU A 77 18.67 -0.06 -8.53
N THR A 78 19.73 -0.22 -7.74
CA THR A 78 19.63 -0.27 -6.27
C THR A 78 19.02 1.00 -5.69
N ALA A 79 19.38 2.18 -6.21
CA ALA A 79 18.81 3.44 -5.75
C ALA A 79 17.31 3.57 -6.07
N ALA A 80 16.87 3.10 -7.25
CA ALA A 80 15.45 3.06 -7.60
C ALA A 80 14.67 2.08 -6.71
N LYS A 81 15.22 0.88 -6.47
CA LYS A 81 14.68 -0.11 -5.53
C LYS A 81 14.51 0.49 -4.12
N GLN A 82 15.55 1.12 -3.58
CA GLN A 82 15.47 1.75 -2.26
C GLN A 82 14.41 2.86 -2.20
N ALA A 83 14.32 3.69 -3.25
CA ALA A 83 13.32 4.75 -3.30
C ALA A 83 11.88 4.20 -3.36
N TRP A 84 11.67 3.03 -3.96
CA TRP A 84 10.37 2.35 -3.95
C TRP A 84 10.01 1.88 -2.53
N LEU A 85 10.95 1.21 -1.83
CA LEU A 85 10.76 0.79 -0.44
C LEU A 85 10.46 1.98 0.48
N ASP A 86 11.22 3.08 0.34
CA ASP A 86 11.03 4.30 1.13
C ASP A 86 9.67 4.98 0.86
N ALA A 87 9.14 4.85 -0.36
CA ALA A 87 7.85 5.41 -0.75
C ALA A 87 6.67 4.53 -0.34
N ARG A 88 6.91 3.22 -0.21
CA ARG A 88 5.91 2.26 0.25
C ARG A 88 5.53 2.45 1.72
N GLU A 89 6.46 2.89 2.56
CA GLU A 89 6.25 3.08 4.01
C GLU A 89 5.09 4.05 4.37
N PRO A 90 5.03 5.31 3.89
CA PRO A 90 3.88 6.17 4.15
C PRO A 90 2.60 5.70 3.45
N TYR A 91 2.71 4.95 2.35
CA TYR A 91 1.56 4.43 1.63
C TYR A 91 0.87 3.33 2.43
N GLY A 92 1.63 2.39 2.98
CA GLY A 92 1.08 1.33 3.84
C GLY A 92 0.31 1.88 5.04
N GLN A 93 0.76 3.00 5.62
CA GLN A 93 0.01 3.70 6.68
C GLN A 93 -1.26 4.38 6.15
N SER A 94 -1.28 4.76 4.87
CA SER A 94 -2.42 5.43 4.24
C SER A 94 -3.57 4.48 3.91
N GLU A 95 -3.31 3.17 3.83
CA GLU A 95 -4.35 2.20 3.45
C GLU A 95 -5.54 2.18 4.43
N VAL A 96 -5.34 2.65 5.68
CA VAL A 96 -6.39 2.83 6.69
C VAL A 96 -7.43 3.91 6.32
N ILE A 97 -7.14 4.73 5.30
CA ILE A 97 -8.01 5.80 4.79
C ILE A 97 -8.97 5.26 3.71
N ARG A 98 -8.79 4.00 3.28
CA ARG A 98 -9.74 3.29 2.41
C ARG A 98 -10.99 2.87 3.16
N GLU A 99 -12.05 2.58 2.41
CA GLU A 99 -13.37 2.23 2.95
C GLU A 99 -13.94 3.31 3.87
N THR A 100 -13.56 4.57 3.66
CA THR A 100 -14.04 5.71 4.44
C THR A 100 -15.07 6.57 3.70
N ASN A 101 -15.44 6.20 2.46
CA ASN A 101 -16.19 7.03 1.51
C ASN A 101 -15.43 8.31 1.15
N SER A 102 -14.11 8.20 1.04
CA SER A 102 -13.22 9.30 0.68
C SER A 102 -12.86 9.26 -0.81
N PRO A 103 -12.08 10.22 -1.34
CA PRO A 103 -11.77 10.30 -2.77
C PRO A 103 -11.19 9.03 -3.36
N ILE A 104 -10.41 8.27 -2.58
CA ILE A 104 -9.83 6.99 -3.03
C ILE A 104 -10.88 5.90 -3.27
N ASP A 105 -12.04 5.99 -2.59
CA ASP A 105 -13.11 4.98 -2.60
C ASP A 105 -14.28 5.35 -3.53
N VAL A 106 -14.39 6.62 -3.94
CA VAL A 106 -15.60 7.16 -4.57
C VAL A 106 -15.32 7.70 -5.95
N ALA A 107 -16.04 7.17 -6.94
CA ALA A 107 -16.00 7.62 -8.33
C ALA A 107 -16.33 9.11 -8.48
N GLN A 108 -15.59 9.81 -9.35
CA GLN A 108 -15.95 11.16 -9.71
C GLN A 108 -17.31 11.18 -10.39
N SER A 109 -18.21 12.02 -9.89
CA SER A 109 -19.55 12.19 -10.47
C SER A 109 -20.09 13.58 -10.23
N ALA A 110 -21.25 13.90 -10.81
CA ALA A 110 -21.93 15.16 -10.53
C ALA A 110 -22.25 15.34 -9.03
N SER A 111 -22.51 14.26 -8.30
CA SER A 111 -22.78 14.27 -6.86
C SER A 111 -21.49 14.26 -6.02
N ASN A 112 -20.43 13.66 -6.54
CA ASN A 112 -19.12 13.57 -5.87
C ASN A 112 -18.03 14.17 -6.79
N PRO A 113 -18.00 15.50 -7.01
CA PRO A 113 -17.02 16.12 -7.91
C PRO A 113 -15.57 16.00 -7.41
N TRP A 114 -15.40 15.65 -6.13
CA TRP A 114 -14.14 15.39 -5.45
C TRP A 114 -13.66 13.93 -5.54
N GLY A 115 -14.50 13.03 -6.05
CA GLY A 115 -14.18 11.59 -6.16
C GLY A 115 -13.04 11.32 -7.14
N ILE A 116 -12.30 10.23 -6.91
CA ILE A 116 -11.17 9.79 -7.75
C ILE A 116 -11.27 8.28 -8.06
N GLU A 117 -11.54 7.42 -7.07
CA GLU A 117 -11.66 5.95 -7.24
C GLU A 117 -10.41 5.29 -7.86
N ASN A 118 -9.22 5.61 -7.32
CA ASN A 118 -7.95 5.10 -7.86
C ASN A 118 -7.28 4.02 -7.00
N GLU A 119 -7.99 3.43 -6.03
CA GLU A 119 -7.48 2.35 -5.18
C GLU A 119 -6.93 1.17 -6.01
N GLY A 120 -7.78 0.58 -6.87
CA GLY A 120 -7.39 -0.57 -7.68
C GLY A 120 -6.36 -0.25 -8.76
N GLN A 121 -6.15 1.04 -9.08
CA GLN A 121 -5.05 1.47 -9.94
C GLN A 121 -3.73 1.60 -9.15
N LEU A 122 -3.80 2.03 -7.89
CA LEU A 122 -2.63 2.25 -7.06
C LEU A 122 -2.03 0.95 -6.52
N ASN A 123 -2.87 0.00 -6.09
CA ASN A 123 -2.43 -1.06 -5.17
C ASN A 123 -3.13 -2.41 -5.36
N ALA A 124 -3.73 -2.66 -6.52
CA ALA A 124 -4.35 -3.95 -6.79
C ALA A 124 -3.35 -5.11 -6.74
N TRP A 125 -3.83 -6.24 -6.23
CA TRP A 125 -3.12 -7.51 -6.05
C TRP A 125 -4.17 -8.63 -5.97
N PRO A 126 -3.89 -9.88 -6.41
CA PRO A 126 -2.63 -10.43 -6.94
C PRO A 126 -2.32 -10.03 -8.40
N CYS A 127 -1.05 -10.16 -8.81
CA CYS A 127 -0.56 -9.80 -10.14
C CYS A 127 -0.08 -11.03 -10.92
N ASP A 128 -0.64 -11.25 -12.12
CA ASP A 128 -0.11 -12.21 -13.09
C ASP A 128 1.03 -11.54 -13.86
N GLU A 129 2.29 -11.74 -13.45
CA GLU A 129 3.38 -10.88 -13.91
C GLU A 129 3.74 -11.07 -15.39
N GLY A 130 3.31 -12.21 -15.95
CA GLY A 130 3.34 -12.50 -17.39
C GLY A 130 2.61 -11.44 -18.23
N TYR A 131 1.65 -10.74 -17.63
CA TYR A 131 0.94 -9.61 -18.25
C TYR A 131 1.84 -8.38 -18.43
N ILE A 132 2.81 -8.17 -17.53
CA ILE A 132 3.77 -7.07 -17.58
C ILE A 132 4.98 -7.45 -18.45
N ASP A 133 5.70 -8.51 -18.10
CA ASP A 133 6.98 -8.91 -18.71
C ASP A 133 7.19 -10.43 -18.65
N TYR A 134 8.41 -10.86 -18.98
CA TYR A 134 8.77 -12.26 -18.88
C TYR A 134 8.79 -12.81 -17.44
N VAL A 135 8.48 -14.09 -17.36
CA VAL A 135 8.33 -14.96 -16.20
C VAL A 135 9.04 -16.27 -16.55
N LEU A 136 9.79 -16.83 -15.60
CA LEU A 136 10.68 -17.96 -15.86
C LEU A 136 9.89 -19.21 -16.29
N THR A 137 10.20 -19.77 -17.47
CA THR A 137 9.50 -20.97 -17.97
C THR A 137 9.47 -22.09 -16.93
N GLY A 138 8.27 -22.62 -16.68
CA GLY A 138 8.05 -23.74 -15.76
C GLY A 138 7.83 -23.36 -14.30
N THR A 139 7.80 -22.08 -13.94
CA THR A 139 7.40 -21.64 -12.59
C THR A 139 5.89 -21.46 -12.48
N GLU A 140 5.26 -20.92 -13.53
CA GLU A 140 3.83 -20.63 -13.57
C GLU A 140 3.13 -21.24 -14.79
N ALA A 141 1.80 -21.44 -14.71
CA ALA A 141 1.02 -21.97 -15.83
C ALA A 141 1.06 -21.08 -17.08
N TYR A 142 1.27 -19.77 -16.88
CA TYR A 142 1.45 -18.77 -17.94
C TYR A 142 2.92 -18.55 -18.33
N ALA A 143 3.87 -19.22 -17.68
CA ALA A 143 5.29 -19.03 -17.95
C ALA A 143 5.69 -19.53 -19.34
N GLY A 144 6.60 -18.81 -19.99
CA GLY A 144 7.08 -19.12 -21.34
C GLY A 144 6.20 -18.62 -22.50
N ASN A 145 5.04 -18.00 -22.24
CA ASN A 145 4.26 -17.30 -23.25
C ASN A 145 4.14 -15.80 -22.93
N HIS A 146 5.17 -15.04 -23.26
CA HIS A 146 5.19 -13.58 -23.05
C HIS A 146 4.66 -12.80 -24.25
N SER A 147 4.30 -13.47 -25.36
CA SER A 147 3.90 -12.82 -26.61
C SER A 147 2.66 -11.93 -26.48
N GLY A 148 1.89 -12.07 -25.39
CA GLY A 148 0.72 -11.25 -25.06
C GLY A 148 0.93 -10.18 -24.00
N GLY A 149 2.10 -10.11 -23.34
CA GLY A 149 2.37 -9.14 -22.28
C GLY A 149 2.70 -7.75 -22.82
N ILE A 150 2.50 -6.71 -22.01
CA ILE A 150 2.67 -5.29 -22.42
C ILE A 150 4.09 -5.03 -22.95
N ILE A 151 5.12 -5.59 -22.34
CA ILE A 151 6.51 -5.36 -22.78
C ILE A 151 6.83 -6.08 -24.10
N ALA A 152 6.28 -7.27 -24.34
CA ALA A 152 6.49 -7.99 -25.59
C ALA A 152 5.59 -7.52 -26.73
N GLY A 153 4.48 -6.84 -26.41
CA GLY A 153 3.55 -6.27 -27.37
C GLY A 153 4.15 -5.15 -28.22
N THR A 154 3.37 -4.68 -29.19
CA THR A 154 3.81 -3.65 -30.16
C THR A 154 3.20 -2.27 -29.91
N ASP A 155 2.14 -2.18 -29.12
CA ASP A 155 1.46 -0.92 -28.82
C ASP A 155 2.37 0.04 -28.05
N ALA A 156 2.13 1.34 -28.24
CA ALA A 156 2.85 2.38 -27.51
C ALA A 156 2.46 2.35 -26.04
N ILE A 157 3.45 2.14 -25.16
CA ILE A 157 3.25 2.17 -23.71
C ILE A 157 2.99 3.62 -23.30
N THR A 158 1.76 3.90 -22.90
CA THR A 158 1.26 5.21 -22.46
C THR A 158 0.44 5.03 -21.19
N GLN A 159 0.20 6.09 -20.42
CA GLN A 159 -0.66 6.03 -19.24
C GLN A 159 -2.06 5.50 -19.61
N ALA A 160 -2.63 5.94 -20.73
CA ALA A 160 -3.92 5.46 -21.21
C ALA A 160 -3.92 3.94 -21.52
N LEU A 161 -2.84 3.43 -22.11
CA LEU A 161 -2.72 1.98 -22.36
C LEU A 161 -2.68 1.22 -21.03
N ILE A 162 -1.77 1.57 -20.12
CA ILE A 162 -1.58 0.78 -18.89
C ILE A 162 -2.78 0.93 -17.94
N THR A 163 -3.41 2.11 -17.85
CA THR A 163 -4.67 2.26 -17.12
C THR A 163 -5.80 1.44 -17.73
N GLY A 164 -5.94 1.44 -19.06
CA GLY A 164 -6.97 0.67 -19.75
C GLY A 164 -6.73 -0.85 -19.72
N ALA A 165 -5.47 -1.25 -19.54
CA ALA A 165 -5.02 -2.63 -19.39
C ALA A 165 -5.19 -3.16 -17.95
N ASN A 166 -5.30 -2.28 -16.95
CA ASN A 166 -5.37 -2.69 -15.56
C ASN A 166 -6.70 -3.40 -15.27
N THR A 167 -6.63 -4.64 -14.80
CA THR A 167 -7.79 -5.54 -14.62
C THR A 167 -8.59 -5.80 -15.91
N ASP A 168 -7.97 -5.59 -17.07
CA ASP A 168 -8.65 -5.79 -18.34
C ASP A 168 -8.88 -7.28 -18.65
N GLY A 169 -9.89 -7.56 -19.46
CA GLY A 169 -10.21 -8.93 -19.89
C GLY A 169 -9.20 -9.54 -20.86
N ASN A 170 -8.15 -8.84 -21.30
CA ASN A 170 -7.23 -9.31 -22.35
C ASN A 170 -6.20 -10.25 -21.71
N SER A 171 -6.41 -11.55 -21.85
CA SER A 171 -5.96 -12.50 -20.83
C SER A 171 -4.56 -13.08 -21.09
N ILE A 172 -3.62 -12.79 -20.20
CA ILE A 172 -2.68 -13.80 -19.71
C ILE A 172 -3.20 -14.20 -18.33
N GLY A 173 -3.56 -15.47 -18.12
CA GLY A 173 -4.11 -15.90 -16.83
C GLY A 173 -5.51 -15.34 -16.55
N SER A 174 -5.73 -14.86 -15.33
CA SER A 174 -7.04 -14.36 -14.86
C SER A 174 -7.16 -12.84 -15.07
N PRO A 175 -8.25 -12.32 -15.68
CA PRO A 175 -8.45 -10.88 -15.86
C PRO A 175 -8.27 -10.03 -14.60
N GLU A 176 -8.74 -10.54 -13.46
CA GLU A 176 -8.63 -9.84 -12.16
C GLU A 176 -7.17 -9.69 -11.69
N LYS A 177 -6.25 -10.47 -12.25
CA LYS A 177 -4.82 -10.46 -11.96
C LYS A 177 -3.99 -9.70 -13.00
N ASN A 178 -4.61 -9.17 -14.05
CA ASN A 178 -3.97 -8.33 -15.07
C ASN A 178 -3.62 -6.94 -14.52
N ILE A 179 -2.78 -6.88 -13.49
CA ILE A 179 -2.35 -5.63 -12.87
C ILE A 179 -1.22 -5.03 -13.71
N SER A 180 -1.41 -3.80 -14.17
CA SER A 180 -0.49 -3.11 -15.09
C SER A 180 -0.13 -1.70 -14.64
N THR A 181 -0.57 -1.30 -13.45
CA THR A 181 -0.33 0.03 -12.88
C THR A 181 0.03 -0.08 -11.39
N GLY A 182 0.35 1.06 -10.78
CA GLY A 182 0.51 1.15 -9.34
C GLY A 182 1.81 0.55 -8.79
N TRP A 183 1.80 0.34 -7.48
CA TRP A 183 2.98 -0.06 -6.70
C TRP A 183 3.60 -1.36 -7.18
N HIS A 184 2.78 -2.39 -7.38
CA HIS A 184 3.23 -3.74 -7.68
C HIS A 184 3.70 -3.92 -9.13
N ALA A 185 3.18 -3.13 -10.08
CA ALA A 185 3.74 -3.09 -11.44
C ALA A 185 5.15 -2.49 -11.45
N ILE A 186 5.36 -1.39 -10.72
CA ILE A 186 6.70 -0.77 -10.57
C ILE A 186 7.65 -1.72 -9.84
N GLU A 187 7.16 -2.40 -8.80
CA GLU A 187 7.90 -3.40 -8.04
C GLU A 187 8.40 -4.53 -8.94
N PHE A 188 7.50 -5.16 -9.70
CA PHE A 188 7.87 -6.22 -10.63
C PHE A 188 8.85 -5.73 -11.72
N LEU A 189 8.71 -4.49 -12.19
CA LEU A 189 9.68 -3.91 -13.12
C LEU A 189 11.06 -3.71 -12.49
N LEU A 190 11.16 -3.49 -11.17
CA LEU A 190 12.45 -3.31 -10.49
C LEU A 190 13.07 -4.63 -10.03
N TRP A 191 12.27 -5.57 -9.51
CA TRP A 191 12.75 -6.83 -8.94
C TRP A 191 12.55 -8.05 -9.83
N GLY A 192 11.58 -8.02 -10.74
CA GLY A 192 11.19 -9.19 -11.53
C GLY A 192 10.51 -10.25 -10.66
N GLN A 193 10.28 -11.42 -11.24
CA GLN A 193 9.68 -12.54 -10.53
C GLN A 193 10.58 -12.99 -9.37
N ASP A 194 9.98 -13.24 -8.20
CA ASP A 194 10.70 -13.84 -7.08
C ASP A 194 10.56 -15.36 -7.08
N ASN A 195 11.55 -16.00 -7.68
CA ASN A 195 11.70 -17.45 -7.69
C ASN A 195 12.77 -17.93 -6.69
N THR A 196 12.96 -17.23 -5.58
CA THR A 196 13.85 -17.69 -4.53
C THR A 196 13.07 -18.51 -3.49
N ILE A 197 13.79 -19.32 -2.72
CA ILE A 197 13.19 -20.01 -1.57
C ILE A 197 13.13 -18.98 -0.43
N PRO A 198 11.97 -18.75 0.23
CA PRO A 198 11.81 -17.71 1.26
C PRO A 198 12.87 -17.75 2.38
N SER A 199 13.34 -18.95 2.76
CA SER A 199 14.38 -19.10 3.79
C SER A 199 15.74 -18.50 3.41
N ALA A 200 15.96 -18.18 2.12
CA ALA A 200 17.14 -17.49 1.65
C ALA A 200 17.13 -15.98 1.95
N ASN A 201 15.94 -15.37 2.14
CA ASN A 201 15.74 -13.91 2.24
C ASN A 201 16.42 -13.16 1.09
N ILE A 202 16.09 -13.54 -0.14
CA ILE A 202 16.64 -12.94 -1.35
C ILE A 202 15.45 -12.52 -2.20
N PRO A 203 15.22 -11.22 -2.45
CA PRO A 203 14.07 -10.81 -3.24
C PRO A 203 14.28 -11.13 -4.72
N GLY A 204 13.32 -10.79 -5.57
CA GLY A 204 13.44 -10.88 -7.03
C GLY A 204 14.75 -10.32 -7.59
N GLN A 205 15.37 -11.11 -8.49
CA GLN A 205 16.73 -10.88 -9.00
C GLN A 205 16.75 -10.41 -10.46
N ARG A 206 15.89 -9.46 -10.83
CA ARG A 206 15.90 -8.86 -12.18
C ARG A 206 17.31 -8.38 -12.56
N PRO A 207 17.86 -8.87 -13.69
CA PRO A 207 19.21 -8.54 -14.09
C PRO A 207 19.30 -7.12 -14.67
N LEU A 208 20.46 -6.47 -14.52
CA LEU A 208 20.72 -5.16 -15.14
C LEU A 208 20.67 -5.21 -16.69
N THR A 209 20.87 -6.38 -17.28
CA THR A 209 20.81 -6.60 -18.72
C THR A 209 19.42 -6.25 -19.30
N ASP A 210 18.35 -6.42 -18.52
CA ASP A 210 16.98 -6.02 -18.90
C ASP A 210 16.84 -4.53 -19.22
N TYR A 211 17.72 -3.70 -18.65
CA TYR A 211 17.74 -2.25 -18.83
C TYR A 211 18.93 -1.76 -19.65
N THR A 212 19.76 -2.66 -20.19
CA THR A 212 20.98 -2.30 -20.94
C THR A 212 21.05 -2.99 -22.29
N THR A 213 21.15 -4.32 -22.32
CA THR A 213 21.53 -5.09 -23.51
C THR A 213 20.44 -6.03 -24.02
N ASP A 214 19.48 -6.39 -23.20
CA ASP A 214 18.49 -7.41 -23.56
C ASP A 214 17.39 -6.86 -24.47
N ALA A 215 16.69 -7.77 -25.14
CA ALA A 215 15.52 -7.43 -25.94
C ALA A 215 14.49 -6.67 -25.09
N ASN A 216 13.75 -5.75 -25.72
CA ASN A 216 12.76 -4.89 -25.08
C ASN A 216 13.28 -3.93 -24.00
N THR A 217 14.60 -3.71 -23.87
CA THR A 217 15.20 -2.70 -22.98
C THR A 217 14.48 -1.34 -23.06
N ALA A 218 14.23 -0.85 -24.27
CA ALA A 218 13.54 0.43 -24.47
C ALA A 218 12.11 0.42 -23.92
N ARG A 219 11.36 -0.66 -24.14
CA ARG A 219 9.98 -0.81 -23.66
C ARG A 219 9.91 -0.93 -22.15
N ARG A 220 10.83 -1.66 -21.51
CA ARG A 220 10.93 -1.74 -20.03
C ARG A 220 11.18 -0.37 -19.40
N LYS A 221 12.11 0.41 -19.96
CA LYS A 221 12.37 1.79 -19.50
C LYS A 221 11.13 2.67 -19.65
N THR A 222 10.47 2.62 -20.80
CA THR A 222 9.23 3.38 -21.04
C THR A 222 8.16 2.98 -20.04
N TYR A 223 7.95 1.69 -19.79
CA TYR A 223 6.93 1.23 -18.84
C TYR A 223 7.25 1.64 -17.41
N LEU A 224 8.47 1.40 -16.93
CA LEU A 224 8.88 1.80 -15.58
C LEU A 224 8.68 3.29 -15.35
N GLN A 225 9.04 4.13 -16.34
CA GLN A 225 8.77 5.56 -16.29
C GLN A 225 7.27 5.86 -16.27
N THR A 226 6.50 5.27 -17.19
CA THR A 226 5.06 5.56 -17.37
C THR A 226 4.25 5.19 -16.13
N ALA A 227 4.50 4.01 -15.55
CA ALA A 227 3.85 3.55 -14.33
C ALA A 227 4.22 4.43 -13.12
N THR A 228 5.49 4.85 -13.02
CA THR A 228 5.94 5.75 -11.96
C THR A 228 5.34 7.16 -12.10
N ASP A 229 5.24 7.68 -13.32
CA ASP A 229 4.63 8.98 -13.59
C ASP A 229 3.13 8.98 -13.27
N LEU A 230 2.44 7.87 -13.58
CA LEU A 230 1.02 7.68 -13.23
C LEU A 230 0.84 7.67 -11.71
N LEU A 231 1.63 6.87 -10.99
CA LEU A 231 1.61 6.80 -9.53
C LEU A 231 1.80 8.19 -8.88
N VAL A 232 2.73 9.01 -9.37
CA VAL A 232 2.94 10.37 -8.86
C VAL A 232 1.72 11.26 -9.11
N ALA A 233 1.10 11.14 -10.29
CA ALA A 233 -0.11 11.91 -10.62
C ALA A 233 -1.29 11.53 -9.73
N ASP A 234 -1.49 10.24 -9.47
CA ASP A 234 -2.55 9.71 -8.63
C ASP A 234 -2.41 10.17 -7.17
N LEU A 235 -1.21 10.06 -6.60
CA LEU A 235 -0.92 10.51 -5.24
C LEU A 235 -1.03 12.04 -5.11
N LEU A 236 -0.69 12.80 -6.16
CA LEU A 236 -0.91 14.24 -6.20
C LEU A 236 -2.40 14.58 -6.16
N ALA A 237 -3.23 13.86 -6.92
CA ALA A 237 -4.67 14.05 -6.93
C ALA A 237 -5.27 13.79 -5.54
N LEU A 238 -4.91 12.67 -4.90
CA LEU A 238 -5.34 12.34 -3.53
C LEU A 238 -4.89 13.41 -2.53
N LYS A 239 -3.62 13.80 -2.55
CA LYS A 239 -3.10 14.90 -1.71
C LYS A 239 -3.93 16.17 -1.87
N ASN A 240 -4.20 16.60 -3.11
CA ASN A 240 -4.89 17.86 -3.38
C ASN A 240 -6.35 17.87 -2.91
N THR A 241 -7.01 16.72 -2.75
CA THR A 241 -8.36 16.66 -2.20
C THR A 241 -8.39 16.88 -0.68
N TRP A 242 -7.30 16.57 0.02
CA TRP A 242 -7.20 16.59 1.48
C TRP A 242 -6.42 17.77 2.07
N VAL A 243 -5.64 18.53 1.29
CA VAL A 243 -5.01 19.77 1.78
C VAL A 243 -6.05 20.75 2.34
N VAL A 244 -5.61 21.74 3.13
CA VAL A 244 -6.50 22.80 3.64
C VAL A 244 -7.21 23.48 2.47
N GLY A 245 -8.55 23.50 2.50
CA GLY A 245 -9.37 24.01 1.40
C GLY A 245 -9.51 23.07 0.19
N GLY A 246 -8.94 21.86 0.26
CA GLY A 246 -9.09 20.81 -0.74
C GLY A 246 -10.53 20.34 -0.86
N ALA A 247 -10.89 19.88 -2.06
CA ALA A 247 -12.29 19.64 -2.44
C ALA A 247 -13.02 18.66 -1.52
N TYR A 248 -12.34 17.61 -1.04
CA TYR A 248 -12.95 16.65 -0.11
C TYR A 248 -12.82 17.07 1.34
N ARG A 249 -11.70 17.67 1.75
CA ARG A 249 -11.53 18.11 3.14
C ARG A 249 -12.65 19.05 3.58
N VAL A 250 -13.05 20.01 2.72
CA VAL A 250 -14.17 20.91 3.00
C VAL A 250 -15.48 20.14 3.20
N VAL A 251 -15.70 19.08 2.41
CA VAL A 251 -16.88 18.21 2.54
C VAL A 251 -16.82 17.44 3.86
N PHE A 252 -15.70 16.78 4.14
CA PHE A 252 -15.50 15.96 5.34
C PHE A 252 -15.66 16.76 6.63
N GLU A 253 -15.05 17.95 6.73
CA GLU A 253 -15.14 18.83 7.90
C GLU A 253 -16.56 19.41 8.08
N ALA A 254 -17.40 19.42 7.03
CA ALA A 254 -18.79 19.88 7.07
C ALA A 254 -19.83 18.76 7.29
N LEU A 255 -19.40 17.50 7.35
CA LEU A 255 -20.30 16.38 7.62
C LEU A 255 -20.93 16.51 9.01
N ASN A 256 -22.07 15.82 9.20
CA ASN A 256 -22.52 15.53 10.55
C ASN A 256 -21.40 14.79 11.30
N GLU A 257 -21.09 15.22 12.53
CA GLU A 257 -19.94 14.70 13.29
C GLU A 257 -19.96 13.18 13.48
N ASP A 258 -21.14 12.58 13.69
CA ASP A 258 -21.27 11.12 13.85
C ASP A 258 -21.00 10.39 12.54
N ILE A 259 -21.35 10.99 11.40
CA ILE A 259 -21.04 10.44 10.08
C ILE A 259 -19.52 10.52 9.83
N ALA A 260 -18.89 11.67 10.08
CA ALA A 260 -17.45 11.84 9.90
C ALA A 260 -16.64 10.87 10.79
N ILE A 261 -17.04 10.73 12.06
CA ILE A 261 -16.40 9.79 12.98
C ILE A 261 -16.57 8.35 12.51
N LYS A 262 -17.79 7.98 12.10
CA LYS A 262 -18.05 6.63 11.58
C LYS A 262 -17.20 6.34 10.35
N GLN A 263 -17.07 7.30 9.43
CA GLN A 263 -16.27 7.14 8.21
C GLN A 263 -14.82 6.83 8.53
N PHE A 264 -14.14 7.62 9.37
CA PHE A 264 -12.72 7.34 9.63
C PHE A 264 -12.49 6.08 10.48
N VAL A 265 -13.38 5.78 11.45
CA VAL A 265 -13.27 4.55 12.25
C VAL A 265 -13.51 3.30 11.39
N HIS A 266 -14.36 3.40 10.36
CA HIS A 266 -14.63 2.30 9.46
C HIS A 266 -13.38 1.85 8.70
N GLY A 267 -12.56 2.78 8.20
CA GLY A 267 -11.30 2.43 7.52
C GLY A 267 -10.32 1.69 8.42
N ALA A 268 -10.16 2.13 9.68
CA ALA A 268 -9.35 1.41 10.67
C ALA A 268 -9.91 0.03 11.03
N PHE A 269 -11.23 -0.09 11.15
CA PHE A 269 -11.90 -1.37 11.40
C PHE A 269 -11.71 -2.34 10.24
N PHE A 270 -11.97 -1.88 9.01
CA PHE A 270 -11.79 -2.64 7.79
C PHE A 270 -10.34 -3.09 7.62
N MET A 271 -9.39 -2.17 7.80
CA MET A 271 -7.96 -2.48 7.70
C MET A 271 -7.54 -3.51 8.74
N ALA A 272 -7.93 -3.37 10.01
CA ALA A 272 -7.53 -4.32 11.05
C ALA A 272 -8.18 -5.70 10.90
N GLY A 273 -9.45 -5.74 10.48
CA GLY A 273 -10.25 -6.95 10.38
C GLY A 273 -10.05 -7.66 9.03
N ASP A 274 -10.63 -7.09 7.99
CA ASP A 274 -10.77 -7.76 6.70
C ASP A 274 -9.44 -7.78 5.94
N GLU A 275 -8.68 -6.68 5.93
CA GLU A 275 -7.44 -6.62 5.15
C GLU A 275 -6.24 -7.21 5.87
N LEU A 276 -5.81 -6.61 6.97
CA LEU A 276 -4.57 -6.97 7.64
C LEU A 276 -4.61 -8.39 8.19
N SER A 277 -5.71 -8.78 8.83
CA SER A 277 -5.80 -10.11 9.46
C SER A 277 -6.08 -11.21 8.45
N SER A 278 -7.02 -11.02 7.50
CA SER A 278 -7.36 -12.03 6.50
C SER A 278 -6.41 -11.96 5.31
N GLU A 279 -6.54 -10.93 4.48
CA GLU A 279 -5.90 -10.89 3.16
C GLU A 279 -4.37 -10.73 3.23
N ARG A 280 -3.83 -9.97 4.18
CA ARG A 280 -2.37 -9.71 4.27
C ARG A 280 -1.59 -10.71 5.13
N MET A 281 -2.26 -11.48 5.97
CA MET A 281 -1.60 -12.40 6.92
C MET A 281 -2.09 -13.84 6.81
N ILE A 282 -3.39 -14.09 6.93
CA ILE A 282 -3.93 -15.46 6.90
C ILE A 282 -3.90 -16.06 5.50
N ALA A 283 -4.27 -15.28 4.47
CA ALA A 283 -4.34 -15.78 3.11
C ALA A 283 -2.98 -16.28 2.59
N PRO A 284 -1.86 -15.54 2.72
CA PRO A 284 -0.57 -16.04 2.26
C PRO A 284 -0.07 -17.24 3.08
N VAL A 285 -0.28 -17.24 4.40
CA VAL A 285 0.11 -18.36 5.28
C VAL A 285 -0.61 -19.67 4.93
N ASN A 286 -1.85 -19.58 4.47
CA ASN A 286 -2.65 -20.74 4.06
C ASN A 286 -2.53 -21.05 2.57
N SER A 287 -1.87 -20.18 1.80
CA SER A 287 -1.70 -20.35 0.37
C SER A 287 -0.67 -21.43 0.05
N THR A 288 -0.81 -21.99 -1.15
CA THR A 288 0.20 -22.86 -1.76
C THR A 288 0.70 -22.27 -3.09
N GLY A 289 0.50 -20.98 -3.30
CA GLY A 289 1.09 -20.24 -4.42
C GLY A 289 2.61 -20.12 -4.30
N GLY A 290 3.30 -20.09 -5.43
CA GLY A 290 4.75 -19.93 -5.49
C GLY A 290 5.57 -21.17 -5.18
N ILE A 291 6.87 -20.95 -4.95
CA ILE A 291 7.86 -22.03 -4.88
C ILE A 291 7.59 -22.98 -3.72
N ASN A 292 7.55 -24.27 -4.04
CA ASN A 292 7.30 -25.36 -3.10
C ASN A 292 5.97 -25.22 -2.32
N GLY A 293 5.03 -24.43 -2.82
CA GLY A 293 3.75 -24.16 -2.16
C GLY A 293 3.90 -23.41 -0.84
N LEU A 294 4.81 -22.44 -0.79
CA LEU A 294 5.12 -21.66 0.42
C LEU A 294 4.30 -20.36 0.55
N GLY A 295 3.39 -20.08 -0.38
CA GLY A 295 2.40 -18.99 -0.28
C GLY A 295 2.90 -17.61 -0.71
N GLN A 296 4.17 -17.48 -1.11
CA GLN A 296 4.82 -16.19 -1.42
C GLN A 296 4.09 -15.39 -2.52
N GLU A 297 3.47 -16.03 -3.52
CA GLU A 297 2.79 -15.32 -4.62
C GLU A 297 1.49 -14.63 -4.19
N ASP A 298 0.93 -15.01 -3.04
CA ASP A 298 -0.23 -14.32 -2.49
C ASP A 298 0.16 -13.22 -1.50
N GLU A 299 1.45 -13.06 -1.18
CA GLU A 299 1.93 -11.97 -0.35
C GLU A 299 1.99 -10.65 -1.11
N HIS A 300 1.42 -9.58 -0.55
CA HIS A 300 1.69 -8.24 -1.07
C HIS A 300 3.17 -7.90 -0.96
N SER A 301 3.72 -7.37 -2.04
CA SER A 301 5.12 -7.02 -2.16
C SER A 301 6.09 -8.22 -2.11
N CYS A 302 5.65 -9.37 -2.64
CA CYS A 302 6.48 -10.58 -2.72
C CYS A 302 7.75 -10.37 -3.56
N PHE A 303 7.68 -9.62 -4.66
CA PHE A 303 8.83 -9.43 -5.55
C PHE A 303 10.02 -8.76 -4.85
N SER A 304 9.74 -7.91 -3.86
CA SER A 304 10.74 -7.16 -3.10
C SER A 304 11.04 -7.72 -1.71
N ASP A 305 10.42 -8.84 -1.31
CA ASP A 305 10.41 -9.36 0.06
C ASP A 305 9.95 -8.31 1.11
N ASN A 306 9.08 -7.38 0.71
CA ASN A 306 8.68 -6.24 1.56
C ASN A 306 7.37 -6.50 2.35
N THR A 307 6.78 -7.69 2.24
CA THR A 307 5.52 -8.09 2.92
C THR A 307 5.50 -7.72 4.40
N HIS A 308 6.58 -8.01 5.12
CA HIS A 308 6.69 -7.75 6.56
C HIS A 308 6.62 -6.25 6.90
N ARG A 309 7.10 -5.39 6.00
CA ARG A 309 6.99 -3.92 6.14
C ARG A 309 5.59 -3.45 5.82
N ASP A 310 4.94 -4.01 4.81
CA ASP A 310 3.54 -3.70 4.48
C ASP A 310 2.62 -4.04 5.67
N VAL A 311 2.74 -5.24 6.25
CA VAL A 311 2.01 -5.65 7.47
C VAL A 311 2.27 -4.68 8.62
N TYR A 312 3.53 -4.31 8.86
CA TYR A 312 3.88 -3.34 9.90
C TYR A 312 3.28 -1.96 9.63
N ALA A 313 3.38 -1.45 8.40
CA ALA A 313 2.91 -0.13 8.03
C ALA A 313 1.38 -0.03 8.10
N ASN A 314 0.67 -1.06 7.65
CA ASN A 314 -0.79 -1.15 7.80
C ASN A 314 -1.19 -1.14 9.30
N ALA A 315 -0.50 -1.94 10.14
CA ALA A 315 -0.73 -1.94 11.59
C ALA A 315 -0.39 -0.60 12.27
N ARG A 316 0.55 0.17 11.70
CA ARG A 316 0.90 1.52 12.16
C ARG A 316 -0.11 2.59 11.71
N GLY A 317 -0.83 2.33 10.61
CA GLY A 317 -1.92 3.19 10.14
C GLY A 317 -3.14 3.15 11.07
N VAL A 318 -3.47 1.96 11.58
CA VAL A 318 -4.50 1.73 12.61
C VAL A 318 -4.12 2.38 13.94
#